data_AF-A0A6G3DL30-F1
#
_entry.id   AF-A0A6G3DL30-F1
#
_cell.length_a   1.000
_cell.length_b   1.000
_cell.length_c   1.000
_cell.angle_alpha   90.00
_cell.angle_beta   90.00
_cell.angle_gamma   90.00
#
_symmetry.space_group_name_H-M   'P 1'
#
loop_
_entity.id
_entity.type
_entity.pdbx_description
1 polymer ?
#
loop_
_entity_poly.entity_id
_entity_poly.type
_entity_poly.pdbx_seq_one_letter_code
_entity_poly.pdbx_strand_id
1 'polypeptide(L)'
;MAAPDRDGDLRRTFAALPPREAADEGFAGTWWGNAWVTALEEGALDAARLERGRGYAERGHVDAITVTPGLVLAYVQGSRARPYRVQVRLRTLGDADWDRFLDAAVERPGHIAALLDKELPHSLADLADHGVPLLPGPGDLTPQCSCPDLGHPCKHAAALCYQTARLLDADP
;
A
#
# COMPACT_ATOMS: atom_id res chain seq x y z
N MET A 1 -21.74 -8.12 2.55
CA MET A 1 -20.89 -9.34 2.59
C MET A 1 -20.28 -9.46 1.21
N ALA A 2 -18.99 -9.16 1.05
CA ALA A 2 -18.29 -9.35 -0.21
C ALA A 2 -18.30 -10.85 -0.56
N ALA A 3 -18.61 -11.18 -1.82
CA ALA A 3 -18.68 -12.56 -2.28
C ALA A 3 -17.26 -13.18 -2.30
N PRO A 4 -17.05 -14.35 -1.65
CA PRO A 4 -15.71 -14.92 -1.44
C PRO A 4 -15.00 -15.44 -2.71
N ASP A 5 -15.64 -15.38 -3.88
CA ASP A 5 -15.13 -15.96 -5.13
C ASP A 5 -14.27 -14.98 -5.96
N ARG A 6 -14.45 -13.66 -5.78
CA ARG A 6 -13.72 -12.63 -6.56
C ARG A 6 -12.27 -12.38 -6.10
N ASP A 7 -11.90 -12.79 -4.89
CA ASP A 7 -10.57 -12.52 -4.34
C ASP A 7 -9.46 -13.31 -5.07
N GLY A 8 -9.80 -14.43 -5.70
CA GLY A 8 -8.86 -15.24 -6.48
C GLY A 8 -8.40 -14.56 -7.76
N ASP A 9 -9.33 -13.93 -8.49
CA ASP A 9 -9.08 -13.30 -9.80
C ASP A 9 -8.33 -11.96 -9.67
N LEU A 10 -8.49 -11.27 -8.54
CA LEU A 10 -7.84 -9.98 -8.28
C LEU A 10 -6.49 -10.11 -7.55
N ARG A 11 -5.99 -11.34 -7.42
CA ARG A 11 -4.69 -11.61 -6.78
C ARG A 11 -3.54 -11.23 -7.71
N ARG A 12 -2.65 -10.37 -7.24
CA ARG A 12 -1.40 -10.03 -7.92
C ARG A 12 -0.21 -10.34 -7.04
N THR A 13 0.85 -10.92 -7.62
CA THR A 13 2.11 -11.17 -6.92
C THR A 13 3.23 -10.45 -7.62
N PHE A 14 3.95 -9.62 -6.87
CA PHE A 14 5.08 -8.83 -7.34
C PHE A 14 6.36 -9.47 -6.82
N ALA A 15 7.38 -9.57 -7.67
CA ALA A 15 8.70 -10.03 -7.24
C ALA A 15 9.26 -9.12 -6.15
N ALA A 16 10.18 -9.66 -5.33
CA ALA A 16 10.90 -8.86 -4.36
C ALA A 16 11.58 -7.67 -5.06
N LEU A 17 11.34 -6.47 -4.57
CA LEU A 17 11.91 -5.27 -5.14
C LEU A 17 13.38 -5.15 -4.74
N PRO A 18 14.27 -4.71 -5.66
CA PRO A 18 15.67 -4.58 -5.35
C PRO A 18 15.91 -3.51 -4.28
N PRO A 19 17.05 -3.59 -3.56
CA PRO A 19 17.50 -2.52 -2.68
C PRO A 19 17.52 -1.16 -3.39
N ARG A 20 17.25 -0.09 -2.65
CA ARG A 20 17.34 1.27 -3.20
C ARG A 20 18.81 1.68 -3.34
N GLU A 21 19.19 2.12 -4.54
CA GLU A 21 20.55 2.59 -4.83
C GLU A 21 20.82 4.01 -4.30
N ALA A 22 19.79 4.86 -4.21
CA ALA A 22 19.86 6.20 -3.67
C ALA A 22 18.67 6.53 -2.74
N ALA A 23 18.94 7.27 -1.67
CA ALA A 23 17.92 7.87 -0.82
C ALA A 23 17.45 9.17 -1.49
N ASP A 24 16.31 9.12 -2.18
CA ASP A 24 15.65 10.33 -2.67
C ASP A 24 14.94 11.05 -1.52
N GLU A 25 14.53 12.29 -1.79
CA GLU A 25 13.72 13.11 -0.90
C GLU A 25 12.27 12.57 -0.86
N GLY A 26 12.08 11.46 -0.15
CA GLY A 26 10.81 10.73 -0.04
C GLY A 26 10.95 9.24 -0.26
N PHE A 27 10.01 8.44 0.25
CA PHE A 27 10.01 6.99 -0.02
C PHE A 27 9.31 6.64 -1.35
N ALA A 28 8.29 7.42 -1.71
CA ALA A 28 7.47 7.26 -2.91
C ALA A 28 7.62 8.46 -3.85
N GLY A 29 7.53 8.22 -5.15
CA GLY A 29 7.70 9.24 -6.20
C GLY A 29 6.39 9.88 -6.68
N THR A 30 5.27 9.20 -6.48
CA THR A 30 3.94 9.66 -6.92
C THR A 30 3.16 10.25 -5.76
N TRP A 31 2.16 11.10 -6.05
CA TRP A 31 1.36 11.70 -4.99
C TRP A 31 0.52 10.64 -4.23
N TRP A 32 0.05 9.59 -4.91
CA TRP A 32 -0.72 8.51 -4.31
C TRP A 32 0.15 7.55 -3.48
N GLY A 33 1.37 7.26 -3.95
CA GLY A 33 2.37 6.55 -3.15
C GLY A 33 2.74 7.35 -1.89
N ASN A 34 2.86 8.67 -2.01
CA ASN A 34 3.11 9.54 -0.85
C ASN A 34 1.92 9.61 0.10
N ALA A 35 0.67 9.65 -0.38
CA ALA A 35 -0.51 9.57 0.47
C ALA A 35 -0.57 8.25 1.28
N TRP A 36 -0.19 7.13 0.66
CA TRP A 36 -0.04 5.85 1.37
C TRP A 36 1.04 5.90 2.47
N VAL A 37 2.19 6.52 2.18
CA VAL A 37 3.26 6.72 3.17
C VAL A 37 2.77 7.60 4.32
N THR A 38 2.07 8.70 4.03
CA THR A 38 1.47 9.57 5.05
C THR A 38 0.51 8.79 5.95
N ALA A 39 -0.36 7.94 5.38
CA ALA A 39 -1.29 7.10 6.15
C ALA A 39 -0.57 6.14 7.12
N LEU A 40 0.58 5.61 6.71
CA LEU A 40 1.45 4.81 7.57
C LEU A 40 2.08 5.66 8.68
N GLU A 41 2.69 6.78 8.32
CA GLU A 41 3.54 7.56 9.22
C GLU A 41 2.72 8.30 10.27
N GLU A 42 1.59 8.90 9.89
CA GLU A 42 0.66 9.56 10.81
C GLU A 42 -0.14 8.56 11.66
N GLY A 43 -0.33 7.33 11.17
CA GLY A 43 -0.97 6.25 11.92
C GLY A 43 -0.06 5.56 12.95
N ALA A 44 1.25 5.83 12.91
CA ALA A 44 2.23 5.18 13.78
C ALA A 44 2.53 6.00 15.03
N LEU A 45 2.75 5.30 16.15
CA LEU A 45 3.02 5.94 17.44
C LEU A 45 4.52 6.13 17.75
N ASP A 46 5.41 5.58 16.94
CA ASP A 46 6.85 5.51 17.22
C ASP A 46 7.69 5.69 15.95
N ALA A 47 8.25 6.88 15.80
CA ALA A 47 9.07 7.26 14.65
C ALA A 47 10.34 6.41 14.50
N ALA A 48 10.94 5.95 15.60
CA ALA A 48 12.14 5.12 15.53
C ALA A 48 11.83 3.73 14.95
N ARG A 49 10.59 3.21 15.14
CA ARG A 49 10.14 1.98 14.46
C ARG A 49 9.97 2.19 12.97
N LEU A 50 9.42 3.33 12.56
CA LEU A 50 9.28 3.70 11.15
C LEU A 50 10.64 3.78 10.48
N GLU A 51 11.60 4.48 11.07
CA GLU A 51 12.95 4.60 10.52
C GLU A 51 13.63 3.24 10.33
N ARG A 52 13.52 2.33 11.31
CA ARG A 52 14.03 0.96 11.16
C ARG A 52 13.31 0.18 10.06
N GLY A 53 11.99 0.36 9.93
CA GLY A 53 11.19 -0.27 8.88
C GLY A 53 11.55 0.23 7.50
N ARG A 54 11.72 1.55 7.35
CA ARG A 54 12.21 2.21 6.13
C ARG A 54 13.54 1.61 5.69
N GLY A 55 14.50 1.51 6.61
CA GLY A 55 15.79 0.89 6.32
C GLY A 55 15.70 -0.60 5.93
N TYR A 56 14.70 -1.34 6.42
CA TYR A 56 14.47 -2.73 6.00
C TYR A 56 13.95 -2.81 4.57
N ALA A 57 13.02 -1.93 4.20
CA ALA A 57 12.52 -1.84 2.83
C ALA A 57 13.63 -1.42 1.86
N GLU A 58 14.42 -0.39 2.21
CA GLU A 58 15.55 0.09 1.42
C GLU A 58 16.61 -0.97 1.13
N ARG A 59 16.85 -1.89 2.07
CA ARG A 59 17.83 -2.98 1.93
C ARG A 59 17.28 -4.25 1.27
N GLY A 60 16.03 -4.23 0.78
CA GLY A 60 15.42 -5.39 0.13
C GLY A 60 15.16 -6.55 1.08
N HIS A 61 14.78 -6.28 2.34
CA HIS A 61 14.40 -7.34 3.29
C HIS A 61 12.96 -7.82 3.15
N VAL A 62 12.19 -7.26 2.22
CA VAL A 62 10.82 -7.67 1.91
C VAL A 62 10.86 -8.59 0.68
N ASP A 63 10.43 -9.84 0.85
CA ASP A 63 10.32 -10.81 -0.24
C ASP A 63 9.17 -10.42 -1.21
N ALA A 64 8.81 -11.34 -2.11
CA ALA A 64 7.67 -11.15 -3.01
C ALA A 64 6.40 -10.73 -2.25
N ILE A 65 5.71 -9.73 -2.81
CA ILE A 65 4.52 -9.13 -2.21
C ILE A 65 3.31 -9.65 -2.96
N THR A 66 2.36 -10.23 -2.23
CA THR A 66 1.04 -10.62 -2.75
C THR A 66 0.00 -9.59 -2.32
N VAL A 67 -0.75 -9.07 -3.28
CA VAL A 67 -1.87 -8.17 -3.07
C VAL A 67 -3.16 -8.90 -3.47
N THR A 68 -4.15 -8.87 -2.60
CA THR A 68 -5.55 -9.21 -2.88
C THR A 68 -6.42 -8.05 -2.39
N PRO A 69 -7.70 -7.96 -2.77
CA PRO A 69 -8.59 -6.94 -2.23
C PRO A 69 -8.51 -6.88 -0.68
N GLY A 70 -8.14 -5.70 -0.15
CA GLY A 70 -8.07 -5.44 1.29
C GLY A 70 -6.89 -6.09 2.04
N LEU A 71 -5.92 -6.70 1.34
CA LEU A 71 -4.79 -7.36 1.97
C LEU A 71 -3.51 -7.27 1.14
N VAL A 72 -2.44 -6.79 1.79
CA VAL A 72 -1.07 -6.92 1.31
C VAL A 72 -0.34 -7.92 2.20
N LEU A 73 0.32 -8.91 1.61
CA LEU A 73 1.00 -10.00 2.31
C LEU A 73 2.43 -10.15 1.79
N ALA A 74 3.39 -10.28 2.70
CA ALA A 74 4.77 -10.62 2.34
C ALA A 74 5.47 -11.39 3.47
N TYR A 75 6.61 -11.99 3.14
CA TYR A 75 7.59 -12.42 4.11
C TYR A 75 8.67 -11.35 4.24
N VAL A 76 9.05 -11.03 5.48
CA VAL A 76 10.06 -10.00 5.75
C VAL A 76 11.18 -10.62 6.57
N GLN A 77 12.39 -10.55 6.02
CA GLN A 77 13.58 -11.04 6.68
C GLN A 77 13.86 -10.22 7.94
N GLY A 78 14.24 -10.89 9.02
CA GLY A 78 14.57 -10.24 10.27
C GLY A 78 15.73 -10.92 10.97
N SER A 79 15.76 -10.86 12.30
CA SER A 79 16.84 -11.45 13.09
C SER A 79 16.80 -12.98 13.18
N ARG A 80 15.68 -13.61 12.83
CA ARG A 80 15.53 -15.07 12.85
C ARG A 80 15.83 -15.65 11.48
N ALA A 81 16.28 -16.91 11.45
CA ALA A 81 16.55 -17.63 10.22
C ALA A 81 15.30 -17.77 9.32
N ARG A 82 14.12 -17.94 9.94
CA ARG A 82 12.85 -17.95 9.23
C ARG A 82 12.29 -16.52 9.13
N PRO A 83 11.98 -16.01 7.92
CA PRO A 83 11.32 -14.72 7.73
C PRO A 83 9.98 -14.64 8.45
N TYR A 84 9.60 -13.44 8.88
CA TYR A 84 8.31 -13.19 9.49
C TYR A 84 7.24 -13.05 8.42
N ARG A 85 6.11 -13.74 8.60
CA ARG A 85 4.89 -13.46 7.85
C ARG A 85 4.32 -12.12 8.30
N VAL A 86 4.14 -11.20 7.37
CA VAL A 86 3.64 -9.84 7.59
C VAL A 86 2.43 -9.62 6.68
N GLN A 87 1.37 -9.03 7.22
CA GLN A 87 0.21 -8.64 6.45
C GLN A 87 -0.27 -7.24 6.85
N VAL A 88 -0.75 -6.47 5.88
CA VAL A 88 -1.37 -5.16 6.08
C VAL A 88 -2.78 -5.26 5.53
N ARG A 89 -3.77 -5.05 6.39
CA ARG A 89 -5.18 -5.02 6.00
C ARG A 89 -5.64 -3.59 5.86
N LEU A 90 -6.58 -3.38 4.95
CA LEU A 90 -7.23 -2.10 4.71
C LEU A 90 -8.64 -2.34 4.17
N ARG A 91 -9.48 -1.32 4.23
CA ARG A 91 -10.83 -1.39 3.68
C ARG A 91 -10.79 -1.63 2.17
N THR A 92 -11.80 -2.33 1.66
CA THR A 92 -12.09 -2.40 0.22
C THR A 92 -13.20 -1.42 -0.12
N LEU A 93 -13.21 -0.91 -1.35
CA LEU A 93 -14.37 -0.20 -1.88
C LEU A 93 -15.54 -1.18 -2.03
N GLY A 94 -16.74 -0.77 -1.59
CA GLY A 94 -17.97 -1.50 -1.87
C GLY A 94 -18.45 -1.25 -3.29
N ASP A 95 -19.45 -2.01 -3.76
CA ASP A 95 -19.98 -1.87 -5.13
C ASP A 95 -20.44 -0.42 -5.42
N ALA A 96 -21.13 0.24 -4.48
CA ALA A 96 -21.56 1.63 -4.64
C ALA A 96 -20.40 2.65 -4.62
N ASP A 97 -19.28 2.33 -3.98
CA ASP A 97 -18.07 3.16 -4.04
C ASP A 97 -17.38 2.99 -5.40
N TRP A 98 -17.35 1.76 -5.91
CA TRP A 98 -16.82 1.44 -7.23
C TRP A 98 -17.63 2.11 -8.34
N ASP A 99 -18.97 2.04 -8.29
CA ASP A 99 -19.84 2.69 -9.28
C ASP A 99 -19.56 4.20 -9.32
N ARG A 100 -19.46 4.85 -8.15
CA ARG A 100 -19.14 6.29 -8.06
C ARG A 100 -17.75 6.61 -8.61
N PHE A 101 -16.75 5.78 -8.34
CA PHE A 101 -15.41 5.97 -8.90
C PHE A 101 -15.41 5.84 -10.43
N LEU A 102 -16.12 4.83 -10.96
CA LEU A 102 -16.23 4.61 -12.40
C LEU A 102 -16.99 5.74 -13.08
N ASP A 103 -18.08 6.23 -12.48
CA ASP A 103 -18.83 7.39 -12.97
C ASP A 103 -17.91 8.62 -13.08
N ALA A 104 -17.13 8.91 -12.02
CA ALA A 104 -16.16 10.01 -12.04
C ALA A 104 -15.08 9.81 -13.10
N ALA A 105 -14.58 8.59 -13.29
CA ALA A 105 -13.57 8.29 -14.29
C ALA A 105 -14.07 8.48 -15.73
N VAL A 106 -15.36 8.25 -16.00
CA VAL A 106 -15.93 8.42 -17.35
C VAL A 106 -16.39 9.85 -17.64
N GLU A 107 -16.46 10.74 -16.65
CA GLU A 107 -16.83 12.15 -16.86
C GLU A 107 -15.89 12.86 -17.85
N ARG A 108 -14.61 12.45 -17.89
CA ARG A 108 -13.60 13.04 -18.77
C ARG A 108 -12.77 11.95 -19.44
N PRO A 109 -12.69 11.91 -20.79
CA PRO A 109 -11.84 10.96 -21.50
C PRO A 109 -10.36 10.97 -21.05
N GLY A 110 -9.87 12.12 -20.58
CA GLY A 110 -8.52 12.26 -20.05
C GLY A 110 -8.27 11.49 -18.74
N HIS A 111 -9.29 11.23 -17.93
CA HIS A 111 -9.15 10.40 -16.73
C HIS A 111 -8.95 8.93 -17.09
N ILE A 112 -9.73 8.41 -18.04
CA ILE A 112 -9.56 7.04 -18.56
C ILE A 112 -8.17 6.87 -19.18
N ALA A 113 -7.72 7.84 -20.00
CA ALA A 113 -6.40 7.79 -20.61
C ALA A 113 -5.29 7.74 -19.54
N ALA A 114 -5.36 8.61 -18.54
CA ALA A 114 -4.39 8.61 -17.43
C ALA A 114 -4.36 7.27 -16.67
N LEU A 115 -5.53 6.69 -16.36
CA LEU A 115 -5.59 5.38 -15.70
C LEU A 115 -4.98 4.26 -16.56
N LEU A 116 -5.18 4.29 -17.88
CA LEU A 116 -4.55 3.35 -18.81
C LEU A 116 -3.02 3.52 -18.86
N ASP A 117 -2.54 4.75 -18.66
CA ASP A 117 -1.13 5.10 -18.55
C ASP A 117 -0.57 4.91 -17.12
N LYS A 118 -1.37 4.32 -16.21
CA LYS A 118 -1.01 4.06 -14.80
C LYS A 118 -0.75 5.32 -13.98
N GLU A 119 -1.43 6.40 -14.34
CA GLU A 119 -1.45 7.63 -13.58
C GLU A 119 -2.78 7.77 -12.86
N LEU A 120 -2.75 8.21 -11.60
CA LEU A 120 -3.95 8.57 -10.85
C LEU A 120 -4.10 10.10 -10.86
N PRO A 121 -5.02 10.70 -11.64
CA PRO A 121 -5.18 12.15 -11.65
C PRO A 121 -5.70 12.66 -10.32
N HIS A 122 -5.11 13.74 -9.78
CA HIS A 122 -5.64 14.42 -8.59
C HIS A 122 -7.12 14.77 -8.73
N SER A 123 -7.52 15.32 -9.88
CA SER A 123 -8.92 15.65 -10.13
C SER A 123 -9.86 14.45 -10.05
N LEU A 124 -9.38 13.23 -10.37
CA LEU A 124 -10.19 12.03 -10.26
C LEU A 124 -10.28 11.57 -8.80
N ALA A 125 -9.17 11.64 -8.07
CA ALA A 125 -9.14 11.35 -6.65
C ALA A 125 -9.98 12.34 -5.83
N ASP A 126 -9.94 13.63 -6.14
CA ASP A 126 -10.74 14.67 -5.47
C ASP A 126 -12.24 14.48 -5.74
N LEU A 127 -12.61 14.14 -6.98
CA LEU A 127 -14.00 13.83 -7.35
C LEU A 127 -14.49 12.57 -6.63
N ALA A 128 -13.64 11.56 -6.50
CA ALA A 128 -13.93 10.38 -5.70
C ALA A 128 -14.02 10.74 -4.21
N ASP A 129 -13.13 11.56 -3.65
CA ASP A 129 -13.06 11.94 -2.23
C ASP A 129 -14.25 12.78 -1.75
N HIS A 130 -15.06 13.34 -2.66
CA HIS A 130 -16.40 13.86 -2.31
C HIS A 130 -17.41 12.75 -1.90
N GLY A 131 -17.00 11.48 -1.83
CA GLY A 131 -17.80 10.39 -1.23
C GLY A 131 -17.16 9.00 -1.13
N VAL A 132 -15.94 8.81 -1.61
CA VAL A 132 -15.19 7.55 -1.75
C VAL A 132 -13.71 7.82 -1.42
N PRO A 133 -13.25 7.55 -0.18
CA PRO A 133 -11.86 7.83 0.22
C PRO A 133 -10.86 6.87 -0.45
N LEU A 134 -10.49 7.10 -1.71
CA LEU A 134 -9.82 6.10 -2.56
C LEU A 134 -8.52 5.57 -1.94
N LEU A 135 -7.76 6.45 -1.29
CA LEU A 135 -6.51 6.14 -0.61
C LEU A 135 -6.74 6.04 0.92
N PRO A 136 -5.96 5.20 1.63
CA PRO A 136 -6.10 5.07 3.07
C PRO A 136 -5.69 6.38 3.77
N GLY A 137 -6.37 6.70 4.88
CA GLY A 137 -5.95 7.72 5.82
C GLY A 137 -5.23 7.14 7.05
N PRO A 138 -4.81 8.01 8.00
CA PRO A 138 -4.21 7.58 9.26
C PRO A 138 -5.14 6.62 10.02
N GLY A 139 -4.64 5.43 10.35
CA GLY A 139 -5.39 4.39 11.06
C GLY A 139 -6.15 3.40 10.18
N ASP A 140 -6.25 3.62 8.87
CA ASP A 140 -6.88 2.67 7.94
C ASP A 140 -6.00 1.45 7.64
N LEU A 141 -4.68 1.61 7.76
CA LEU A 141 -3.71 0.53 7.62
C LEU A 141 -3.67 -0.28 8.91
N THR A 142 -4.08 -1.55 8.85
CA THR A 142 -4.09 -2.49 9.97
C THR A 142 -2.96 -3.53 9.80
N PRO A 143 -1.73 -3.23 10.26
CA PRO A 143 -0.58 -4.13 10.17
C PRO A 143 -0.65 -5.28 11.17
N GLN A 144 -0.25 -6.47 10.74
CA GLN A 144 -0.09 -7.65 11.58
C GLN A 144 1.20 -8.38 11.19
N CYS A 145 1.96 -8.82 12.20
CA CYS A 145 3.24 -9.49 11.99
C CYS A 145 3.38 -10.65 12.95
N SER A 146 4.01 -11.74 12.48
CA SER A 146 4.35 -12.91 13.30
C SER A 146 5.57 -12.69 14.22
N CYS A 147 6.18 -11.51 14.21
CA CYS A 147 7.29 -11.21 15.12
C CYS A 147 6.79 -10.96 16.56
N PRO A 148 7.64 -11.18 17.58
CA PRO A 148 7.26 -11.00 18.98
C PRO A 148 7.19 -9.53 19.42
N ASP A 149 7.34 -8.60 18.48
CA ASP A 149 7.34 -7.16 18.75
C ASP A 149 5.90 -6.65 18.79
N LEU A 150 5.51 -6.08 19.93
CA LEU A 150 4.17 -5.54 20.20
C LEU A 150 3.98 -4.09 19.71
N GLY A 151 4.96 -3.52 19.00
CA GLY A 151 4.80 -2.19 18.40
C GLY A 151 3.79 -2.17 17.25
N HIS A 152 3.12 -1.03 17.10
CA HIS A 152 2.10 -0.81 16.07
C HIS A 152 2.45 0.41 15.20
N PRO A 153 2.92 0.20 13.95
CA PRO A 153 3.45 -1.05 13.39
C PRO A 153 4.81 -1.47 14.01
N CYS A 154 5.12 -2.77 13.93
CA CYS A 154 6.51 -3.23 14.11
C CYS A 154 7.35 -2.85 12.87
N LYS A 155 8.68 -2.88 12.98
CA LYS A 155 9.58 -2.55 11.85
C LYS A 155 9.33 -3.37 10.58
N HIS A 156 8.93 -4.65 10.72
CA HIS A 156 8.67 -5.51 9.56
C HIS A 156 7.38 -5.11 8.83
N ALA A 157 6.36 -4.68 9.58
CA ALA A 157 5.11 -4.19 9.01
C ALA A 157 5.29 -2.82 8.36
N ALA A 158 6.05 -1.92 9.01
CA ALA A 158 6.45 -0.66 8.41
C ALA A 158 7.23 -0.90 7.10
N ALA A 159 8.17 -1.85 7.08
CA ALA A 159 8.91 -2.20 5.87
C ALA A 159 8.00 -2.65 4.71
N LEU A 160 6.99 -3.49 5.00
CA LEU A 160 6.00 -3.89 4.00
C LEU A 160 5.18 -2.68 3.50
N CYS A 161 4.71 -1.80 4.39
CA CYS A 161 3.97 -0.61 3.99
C CYS A 161 4.80 0.30 3.08
N TYR A 162 6.06 0.57 3.44
CA TYR A 162 6.97 1.35 2.60
C TYR A 162 7.15 0.68 1.23
N GLN A 163 7.43 -0.62 1.19
CA GLN A 163 7.61 -1.34 -0.07
C GLN A 163 6.34 -1.36 -0.94
N THR A 164 5.17 -1.34 -0.32
CA THR A 164 3.87 -1.24 -1.00
C THR A 164 3.72 0.12 -1.70
N ALA A 165 4.19 1.22 -1.09
CA ALA A 165 4.17 2.53 -1.74
C ALA A 165 4.94 2.53 -3.08
N ARG A 166 6.06 1.79 -3.15
CA ARG A 166 6.83 1.63 -4.40
C ARG A 166 6.12 0.76 -5.45
N LEU A 167 5.26 -0.17 -5.02
CA LEU A 167 4.41 -0.91 -5.96
C LEU A 167 3.33 0.01 -6.52
N LEU A 168 2.71 0.80 -5.65
CA LEU A 168 1.72 1.80 -6.05
C LEU A 168 2.31 2.84 -7.02
N ASP A 169 3.55 3.31 -6.79
CA ASP A 169 4.23 4.23 -7.73
C ASP A 169 4.33 3.67 -9.16
N ALA A 170 4.49 2.35 -9.30
CA ALA A 170 4.67 1.70 -10.59
C ALA A 170 3.34 1.24 -11.23
N ASP A 171 2.32 1.02 -10.40
CA ASP A 171 1.02 0.47 -10.81
C ASP A 171 -0.02 0.81 -9.70
N PRO A 172 -0.69 1.98 -9.77
CA PRO A 172 -1.69 2.40 -8.80
C PRO A 172 -2.92 1.48 -8.73
#